data_AF-A0A929RH04-F1
#
_entry.id   AF-A0A929RH04-F1
#
_cell.length_a   1.000
_cell.length_b   1.000
_cell.length_c   1.000
_cell.angle_alpha   90.00
_cell.angle_beta   90.00
_cell.angle_gamma   90.00
#
_symmetry.space_group_name_H-M   'P 1'
#
loop_
_entity.id
_entity.type
_entity.pdbx_description
1 polymer ?
#
loop_
_entity_poly.entity_id
_entity_poly.type
_entity_poly.pdbx_seq_one_letter_code
_entity_poly.pdbx_strand_id
1 'polypeptide(L)'
;AIGTAVLILWVYVSGYTETAVGPLGVALIIVVIGNSLGGPTGYAINPARDFAPRIAHAILPIKGKGGSDWGYSWVPVVGPIIGAIVGTAVYYLALH
;
A
#
# COMPACT_ATOMS: atom_id res chain seq x y z
N ALA A 1 6.43 2.85 -2.57
CA ALA A 1 6.16 3.96 -3.50
C ALA A 1 5.51 3.48 -4.80
N ILE A 2 6.22 2.72 -5.65
CA ILE A 2 5.69 2.28 -6.96
C ILE A 2 4.35 1.53 -6.86
N GLY A 3 4.25 0.52 -5.98
CA GLY A 3 3.01 -0.22 -5.78
C GLY A 3 1.82 0.66 -5.39
N THR A 4 2.02 1.64 -4.48
CA THR A 4 0.97 2.60 -4.12
C THR A 4 0.63 3.55 -5.25
N ALA A 5 1.61 4.00 -6.05
CA ALA A 5 1.34 4.83 -7.22
C ALA A 5 0.45 4.12 -8.24
N VAL A 6 0.72 2.85 -8.52
CA VAL A 6 -0.11 2.03 -9.42
C VAL A 6 -1.51 1.83 -8.83
N LEU A 7 -1.61 1.53 -7.53
CA LEU A 7 -2.90 1.36 -6.86
C LEU A 7 -3.75 2.63 -6.95
N ILE A 8 -3.18 3.79 -6.63
CA ILE A 8 -3.91 5.07 -6.67
C ILE A 8 -4.28 5.44 -8.11
N LEU A 9 -3.36 5.27 -9.07
CA LEU A 9 -3.65 5.50 -10.48
C LEU A 9 -4.85 4.67 -10.96
N TRP A 10 -4.89 3.39 -10.60
CA TRP A 10 -6.04 2.52 -10.92
C TRP A 10 -7.35 3.02 -10.29
N VAL A 11 -7.32 3.48 -9.04
CA VAL A 11 -8.52 4.02 -8.37
C VAL A 11 -9.08 5.22 -9.13
N TYR A 12 -8.22 6.14 -9.58
CA TYR A 12 -8.65 7.28 -10.41
C TYR A 12 -9.17 6.83 -11.78
N VAL A 13 -8.43 5.98 -12.50
CA VAL A 13 -8.80 5.50 -13.85
C VAL A 13 -10.11 4.69 -13.84
N SER A 14 -10.36 3.94 -12.78
CA SER A 14 -11.61 3.17 -12.61
C SER A 14 -12.82 4.04 -12.23
N GLY A 15 -12.64 5.36 -12.09
CA GLY A 15 -13.72 6.31 -11.89
C GLY A 15 -14.54 6.08 -10.63
N TYR A 16 -13.93 5.50 -9.59
CA TYR A 16 -14.61 5.18 -8.32
C TYR A 16 -15.88 4.34 -8.51
N THR A 17 -15.86 3.38 -9.44
CA THR A 17 -17.03 2.54 -9.73
C THR A 17 -17.60 1.89 -8.46
N GLU A 18 -18.83 2.25 -8.08
CA GLU A 18 -19.45 1.81 -6.83
C GLU A 18 -20.15 0.43 -6.92
N THR A 19 -20.26 -0.14 -8.12
CA THR A 19 -20.77 -1.51 -8.29
C THR A 19 -19.76 -2.53 -7.76
N ALA A 20 -20.19 -3.79 -7.54
CA ALA A 20 -19.31 -4.87 -7.07
C ALA A 20 -18.04 -5.08 -7.92
N VAL A 21 -18.05 -4.62 -9.18
CA VAL A 21 -16.89 -4.69 -10.09
C VAL A 21 -15.75 -3.76 -9.66
N GLY A 22 -16.05 -2.60 -9.07
CA GLY A 22 -15.02 -1.63 -8.63
C GLY A 22 -14.13 -2.19 -7.52
N PRO A 23 -14.68 -2.62 -6.38
CA PRO A 23 -13.91 -3.26 -5.31
C PRO A 23 -13.19 -4.52 -5.77
N LEU A 24 -13.80 -5.33 -6.66
CA LEU A 24 -13.13 -6.49 -7.25
C LEU A 24 -11.89 -6.08 -8.05
N GLY A 25 -11.99 -5.03 -8.89
CA GLY A 25 -10.86 -4.50 -9.64
C GLY A 25 -9.71 -4.05 -8.72
N VAL A 26 -10.03 -3.32 -7.65
CA VAL A 26 -9.03 -2.91 -6.64
C VAL A 26 -8.37 -4.13 -5.99
N ALA A 27 -9.15 -5.15 -5.60
CA ALA A 27 -8.62 -6.37 -5.02
C ALA A 27 -7.66 -7.10 -5.96
N LEU A 28 -8.02 -7.22 -7.25
CA LEU A 28 -7.17 -7.85 -8.27
C LEU A 28 -5.86 -7.07 -8.48
N ILE A 29 -5.91 -5.75 -8.48
CA ILE A 29 -4.69 -4.93 -8.56
C ILE A 29 -3.77 -5.14 -7.35
N ILE A 30 -4.32 -5.25 -6.14
CA ILE A 30 -3.53 -5.56 -4.95
C ILE A 30 -2.85 -6.94 -5.08
N VAL A 31 -3.56 -7.95 -5.61
CA VAL A 31 -2.98 -9.28 -5.87
C VAL A 31 -1.83 -9.19 -6.88
N VAL A 32 -2.03 -8.48 -7.98
CA VAL A 32 -0.98 -8.29 -9.01
C VAL A 32 0.25 -7.58 -8.42
N ILE A 33 0.05 -6.52 -7.64
CA ILE A 33 1.14 -5.82 -6.95
C ILE A 33 1.87 -6.76 -5.98
N GLY A 34 1.13 -7.56 -5.21
CA GLY A 34 1.71 -8.54 -4.29
C GLY A 34 2.56 -9.57 -5.01
N ASN A 35 2.07 -10.13 -6.11
CA ASN A 35 2.79 -11.15 -6.89
C ASN A 35 4.00 -10.60 -7.65
N SER A 36 3.97 -9.33 -8.09
CA SER A 36 5.03 -8.73 -8.91
C SER A 36 6.07 -7.93 -8.10
N LEU A 37 5.64 -7.25 -7.04
CA LEU A 37 6.45 -6.31 -6.26
C LEU A 37 6.56 -6.68 -4.77
N GLY A 38 5.99 -7.82 -4.35
CA GLY A 38 5.95 -8.23 -2.94
C GLY A 38 7.31 -8.67 -2.39
N GLY A 39 8.20 -9.23 -3.19
CA GLY A 39 9.46 -9.82 -2.72
C GLY A 39 10.33 -8.87 -1.88
N PRO A 40 10.70 -7.68 -2.38
CA PRO A 40 11.63 -6.81 -1.67
C PRO A 40 11.11 -6.16 -0.38
N THR A 41 9.79 -5.96 -0.24
CA THR A 41 9.21 -5.12 0.84
C THR A 41 7.91 -5.65 1.44
N GLY A 42 7.39 -6.79 1.00
CA GLY A 42 6.08 -7.29 1.40
C GLY A 42 4.90 -6.46 0.89
N TYR A 43 5.09 -5.72 -0.22
CA TYR A 43 4.10 -4.79 -0.82
C TYR A 43 3.46 -3.86 0.22
N ALA A 44 4.29 -3.21 1.04
CA ALA A 44 3.88 -2.15 1.96
C ALA A 44 3.33 -0.94 1.19
N ILE A 45 2.05 -1.01 0.80
CA ILE A 45 1.36 -0.02 -0.04
C ILE A 45 0.42 0.90 0.74
N ASN A 46 0.25 0.66 2.05
CA ASN A 46 -0.67 1.40 2.92
C ASN A 46 -0.04 1.57 4.32
N PRO A 47 0.14 2.81 4.82
CA PRO A 47 0.70 3.05 6.15
C PRO A 47 -0.05 2.35 7.29
N ALA A 48 -1.39 2.30 7.23
CA ALA A 48 -2.19 1.65 8.28
C ALA A 48 -1.98 0.13 8.30
N ARG A 49 -1.80 -0.49 7.13
CA ARG A 49 -1.55 -1.94 6.96
C ARG A 49 -0.21 -2.38 7.54
N ASP A 50 0.73 -1.46 7.70
CA ASP A 50 2.06 -1.72 8.23
C ASP A 50 2.26 -1.21 9.67
N PHE A 51 1.82 0.01 9.96
CA PHE A 51 2.12 0.67 11.23
C PHE A 51 1.27 0.12 12.39
N ALA A 52 -0.03 -0.08 12.18
CA ALA A 52 -0.90 -0.57 13.25
C ALA A 52 -0.52 -1.99 13.72
N PRO A 53 -0.27 -2.98 12.83
CA PRO A 53 0.25 -4.28 13.25
C PRO A 53 1.61 -4.20 13.96
N ARG A 54 2.46 -3.23 13.61
CA ARG A 54 3.76 -3.03 14.26
C ARG A 54 3.63 -2.52 15.69
N ILE A 55 2.72 -1.57 15.93
CA ILE A 55 2.38 -1.13 17.29
C ILE A 55 1.84 -2.31 18.11
N ALA A 56 0.90 -3.07 17.54
CA ALA A 56 0.36 -4.25 18.20
C ALA A 56 1.46 -5.26 18.55
N HIS A 57 2.38 -5.55 17.61
CA HIS A 57 3.53 -6.41 17.84
C HIS A 57 4.44 -5.89 18.97
N ALA A 58 4.64 -4.56 19.07
CA ALA A 58 5.47 -3.96 20.11
C ALA A 58 4.85 -4.11 21.51
N ILE A 59 3.54 -3.90 21.63
CA ILE A 59 2.84 -3.85 22.93
C ILE A 59 2.41 -5.24 23.41
N LEU A 60 1.94 -6.10 22.51
CA LEU A 60 1.34 -7.37 22.91
C LEU A 60 2.41 -8.35 23.44
N PRO A 61 2.10 -9.11 24.51
CA PRO A 61 2.99 -10.11 25.06
C PRO A 61 2.96 -11.37 24.19
N ILE A 62 3.80 -11.40 23.14
CA ILE A 62 3.92 -12.55 22.23
C ILE A 62 5.17 -13.35 22.63
N LYS A 63 4.98 -14.63 23.01
CA LYS A 63 6.07 -15.52 23.42
C LYS A 63 7.05 -15.73 22.28
N GLY A 64 8.34 -15.49 22.52
CA GLY A 64 9.39 -15.68 21.52
C GLY A 64 9.40 -14.63 20.40
N LYS A 65 8.75 -13.47 20.58
CA LYS A 65 8.77 -12.40 19.56
C LYS A 65 10.17 -11.83 19.36
N GLY A 66 10.50 -11.53 18.11
CA GLY A 66 11.69 -10.76 17.74
C GLY A 66 11.50 -9.26 17.96
N GLY A 67 12.39 -8.45 17.40
CA GLY A 67 12.23 -6.99 17.38
C GLY A 67 11.10 -6.53 16.45
N SER A 68 10.50 -5.37 16.73
CA SER A 68 9.48 -4.75 15.85
C SER A 68 10.06 -3.97 14.66
N ASP A 69 11.37 -4.05 14.43
CA ASP A 69 12.07 -3.41 13.29
C ASP A 69 11.74 -1.91 13.10
N TRP A 70 11.86 -1.13 14.18
CA TRP A 70 11.55 0.30 14.16
C TRP A 70 12.45 1.12 13.23
N GLY A 71 13.67 0.63 12.90
CA GLY A 71 14.55 1.28 11.94
C GLY A 71 13.95 1.38 10.54
N TYR A 72 13.15 0.39 10.15
CA TYR A 72 12.45 0.36 8.85
C TYR A 72 11.05 0.97 8.90
N SER A 73 10.48 1.25 10.09
CA SER A 73 9.04 1.54 10.23
C SER A 73 8.55 2.80 9.51
N TRP A 74 9.44 3.75 9.22
CA TRP A 74 9.10 4.97 8.49
C TRP A 74 8.95 4.72 6.98
N VAL A 75 9.60 3.68 6.43
CA VAL A 75 9.58 3.39 4.98
C VAL A 75 8.18 2.99 4.51
N PRO A 76 7.45 2.08 5.19
CA PRO A 76 6.04 1.79 4.90
C PRO A 76 5.05 2.94 5.14
N VAL A 77 5.50 4.07 5.69
CA VAL A 77 4.67 5.25 5.90
C VAL A 77 4.92 6.27 4.80
N VAL A 78 6.17 6.73 4.68
CA VAL A 78 6.57 7.77 3.72
C VAL A 78 6.50 7.24 2.29
N GLY A 79 6.93 6.00 2.05
CA GLY A 79 6.95 5.38 0.73
C GLY A 79 5.56 5.32 0.07
N PRO A 80 4.51 4.84 0.76
CA PRO A 80 3.15 4.91 0.26
C PRO A 80 2.60 6.31 0.06
N ILE A 81 2.85 7.26 0.96
CA ILE A 81 2.38 8.64 0.82
C ILE A 81 2.95 9.27 -0.45
N ILE A 82 4.27 9.14 -0.68
CA ILE A 82 4.91 9.62 -1.91
C ILE A 82 4.31 8.91 -3.12
N GLY A 83 4.14 7.59 -3.05
CA GLY A 83 3.53 6.81 -4.13
C GLY A 83 2.13 7.31 -4.48
N ALA A 84 1.29 7.58 -3.49
CA ALA A 84 -0.05 8.10 -3.70
C ALA A 84 -0.03 9.46 -4.39
N ILE A 85 0.81 10.39 -3.93
CA ILE A 85 0.99 11.70 -4.55
C ILE A 85 1.41 11.56 -6.01
N VAL A 86 2.39 10.69 -6.31
CA VAL A 86 2.84 10.45 -7.68
C VAL A 86 1.74 9.84 -8.55
N GLY A 87 1.01 8.83 -8.05
CA GLY A 87 -0.09 8.21 -8.78
C GLY A 87 -1.19 9.22 -9.14
N THR A 88 -1.56 10.07 -8.17
CA THR A 88 -2.47 11.19 -8.39
C THR A 88 -1.93 12.18 -9.41
N ALA A 89 -0.67 12.61 -9.29
CA ALA A 89 -0.06 13.56 -10.21
C ALA A 89 -0.03 13.02 -11.65
N VAL A 90 0.31 11.75 -11.84
CA VAL A 90 0.30 11.09 -13.15
C VAL A 90 -1.09 11.13 -13.76
N TYR A 91 -2.13 10.81 -12.98
CA TYR A 91 -3.52 10.89 -13.46
C TYR A 91 -3.85 12.30 -13.97
N TYR A 92 -3.61 13.33 -13.15
CA TYR A 92 -3.97 14.72 -13.50
C TYR A 92 -3.14 15.33 -14.63
N LEU A 93 -1.89 14.89 -14.82
CA LEU A 93 -1.00 15.47 -15.83
C LEU A 93 -1.08 14.76 -17.18
N ALA A 94 -1.49 13.49 -17.21
CA ALA A 94 -1.41 12.67 -18.42
C ALA A 94 -2.72 12.01 -18.84
N LEU A 95 -3.71 11.86 -17.94
CA LEU A 95 -4.93 11.07 -18.19
C LEU A 95 -6.24 11.84 -17.92
N HIS A 96 -6.17 13.05 -17.37
CA HIS A 96 -7.29 13.97 -17.16
C HIS A 96 -7.22 15.10 -18.20
#